data_AF-T2JPC1-F1
#
_entry.id   AF-T2JPC1-F1
#
_cell.length_a   1.000
_cell.length_b   1.000
_cell.length_c   1.000
_cell.angle_alpha   90.00
_cell.angle_beta   90.00
_cell.angle_gamma   90.00
#
_symmetry.space_group_name_H-M   'P 1'
#
loop_
_entity.id
_entity.type
_entity.pdbx_description
1 polymer ?
#
loop_
_entity_poly.entity_id
_entity_poly.type
_entity_poly.pdbx_seq_one_letter_code
_entity_poly.pdbx_strand_id
1 'polypeptide(L)'
;MLDLTQFLWTDGATVTVAPEGASIDDTEIPLKNPYPLQKIPNGAVIDFGGKKFARLTAEAAVGATSLTVAALPTALIEDDSATYKGVSGRYLIPAGTLLGRTYSERDAGTGFGPADVVNDDEFYLSIYDTLADQDSEDDMSQAIVDLLARDVQIAENRLPNWSTATAAYKAKVREIYQTRVV
;
A
#
# COMPACT_ATOMS: atom_id res chain seq x y z
N MET A 1 8.12 -15.08 -8.20
CA MET A 1 7.12 -14.36 -9.00
C MET A 1 6.31 -13.51 -8.03
N LEU A 2 6.03 -12.26 -8.40
CA LEU A 2 5.11 -11.39 -7.65
C LEU A 2 3.67 -11.60 -8.13
N ASP A 3 2.70 -11.43 -7.23
CA ASP A 3 1.31 -11.21 -7.60
C ASP A 3 1.05 -9.70 -7.71
N LEU A 4 1.27 -9.16 -8.91
CA LEU A 4 1.13 -7.73 -9.18
C LEU A 4 -0.29 -7.20 -8.90
N THR A 5 -1.31 -8.06 -8.92
CA THR A 5 -2.70 -7.64 -8.68
C THR A 5 -2.94 -7.17 -7.25
N GLN A 6 -2.02 -7.51 -6.32
CA GLN A 6 -2.06 -7.13 -4.92
C GLN A 6 -1.30 -5.83 -4.62
N PHE A 7 -0.59 -5.26 -5.60
CA PHE A 7 0.15 -4.00 -5.44
C PHE A 7 -0.65 -2.83 -5.99
N LEU A 8 -0.33 -1.63 -5.49
CA LEU A 8 -0.86 -0.38 -6.03
C LEU A 8 -0.03 0.06 -7.23
N TRP A 9 -0.67 0.75 -8.15
CA TRP A 9 0.04 1.53 -9.15
C TRP A 9 0.92 2.57 -8.44
N THR A 10 1.93 3.06 -9.14
CA THR A 10 2.86 4.09 -8.63
C THR A 10 2.16 5.37 -8.17
N ASP A 11 0.98 5.65 -8.70
CA ASP A 11 0.09 6.75 -8.31
C ASP A 11 -1.07 6.31 -7.39
N GLY A 12 -1.12 5.04 -6.99
CA GLY A 12 -2.09 4.52 -6.06
C GLY A 12 -1.80 4.93 -4.62
N ALA A 13 -2.86 5.06 -3.83
CA ALA A 13 -2.77 5.46 -2.43
C ALA A 13 -3.92 4.87 -1.60
N THR A 14 -3.62 4.48 -0.37
CA THR A 14 -4.66 4.20 0.64
C THR A 14 -4.90 5.45 1.48
N VAL A 15 -6.16 5.84 1.58
CA VAL A 15 -6.64 6.94 2.40
C VAL A 15 -7.37 6.37 3.60
N THR A 16 -7.16 6.98 4.77
CA THR A 16 -7.88 6.65 5.99
C THR A 16 -8.43 7.95 6.57
N VAL A 17 -9.70 7.95 6.95
CA VAL A 17 -10.39 9.12 7.48
C VAL A 17 -9.89 9.40 8.90
N ALA A 18 -9.60 10.68 9.18
CA ALA A 18 -9.15 11.14 10.48
C ALA A 18 -10.26 11.07 11.56
N PRO A 19 -9.94 11.19 12.85
CA PRO A 19 -10.92 11.09 13.95
C PRO A 19 -12.08 12.07 13.86
N GLU A 20 -11.87 13.22 13.22
CA GLU A 20 -12.91 14.23 13.03
C GLU A 20 -14.03 13.76 12.08
N GLY A 21 -13.76 12.74 11.24
CA GLY A 21 -14.69 12.27 10.23
C GLY A 21 -14.99 13.30 9.14
N ALA A 22 -16.01 13.03 8.34
CA ALA A 22 -16.63 14.00 7.43
C ALA A 22 -18.13 13.75 7.37
N SER A 23 -18.94 14.76 7.61
CA SER A 23 -20.39 14.69 7.61
C SER A 23 -20.96 14.61 6.19
N ILE A 24 -22.26 14.30 6.08
CA ILE A 24 -23.00 14.51 4.83
C ILE A 24 -22.85 15.98 4.40
N ASP A 25 -22.76 16.19 3.10
CA ASP A 25 -22.56 17.49 2.43
C ASP A 25 -21.20 18.16 2.65
N ASP A 26 -20.33 17.60 3.49
CA ASP A 26 -18.96 18.10 3.62
C ASP A 26 -18.22 17.98 2.28
N THR A 27 -17.34 18.95 2.03
CA THR A 27 -16.53 19.05 0.80
C THR A 27 -15.04 18.83 1.07
N GLU A 28 -14.71 18.43 2.29
CA GLU A 28 -13.36 18.13 2.73
C GLU A 28 -13.38 16.87 3.60
N ILE A 29 -12.47 15.94 3.31
CA ILE A 29 -12.28 14.72 4.11
C ILE A 29 -10.91 14.83 4.81
N PRO A 30 -10.84 14.94 6.14
CA PRO A 30 -9.56 14.92 6.84
C PRO A 30 -8.97 13.52 6.82
N LEU A 31 -7.65 13.41 6.66
CA LEU A 31 -6.92 12.14 6.53
C LEU A 31 -6.03 11.85 7.74
N LYS A 32 -6.06 10.60 8.18
CA LYS A 32 -5.16 10.06 9.19
C LYS A 32 -3.79 9.80 8.57
N ASN A 33 -2.79 10.56 9.01
CA ASN A 33 -1.36 10.34 8.76
C ASN A 33 -1.02 9.96 7.29
N PRO A 34 -1.10 10.92 6.35
CA PRO A 34 -1.17 10.68 4.90
C PRO A 34 0.19 10.31 4.27
N TYR A 35 1.03 9.53 4.94
CA TYR A 35 2.38 9.24 4.47
C TYR A 35 2.58 7.77 4.04
N PRO A 36 3.01 7.52 2.78
CA PRO A 36 2.96 8.41 1.62
C PRO A 36 1.64 8.25 0.85
N LEU A 37 0.74 9.24 0.96
CA LEU A 37 -0.34 9.45 0.01
C LEU A 37 0.31 9.87 -1.31
N GLN A 38 0.13 9.07 -2.37
CA GLN A 38 0.50 9.47 -3.72
C GLN A 38 -0.51 10.47 -4.27
N LYS A 39 -0.12 11.18 -5.33
CA LYS A 39 -0.98 12.17 -5.97
C LYS A 39 -2.27 11.49 -6.49
N ILE A 40 -3.43 11.94 -6.02
CA ILE A 40 -4.73 11.47 -6.51
C ILE A 40 -5.32 12.55 -7.44
N PRO A 41 -5.61 12.24 -8.72
CA PRO A 41 -6.05 13.25 -9.67
C PRO A 41 -7.45 13.78 -9.37
N ASN A 42 -7.72 15.02 -9.80
CA ASN A 42 -9.06 15.59 -9.81
C ASN A 42 -10.03 14.66 -10.57
N GLY A 43 -11.24 14.47 -10.03
CA GLY A 43 -12.26 13.62 -10.60
C GLY A 43 -12.15 12.15 -10.23
N ALA A 44 -11.09 11.73 -9.53
CA ALA A 44 -10.99 10.38 -8.98
C ALA A 44 -12.17 10.11 -8.02
N VAL A 45 -12.70 8.88 -8.08
CA VAL A 45 -13.73 8.41 -7.16
C VAL A 45 -13.08 7.41 -6.22
N ILE A 46 -13.18 7.69 -4.92
CA ILE A 46 -12.73 6.82 -3.84
C ILE A 46 -13.95 6.14 -3.23
N ASP A 47 -13.94 4.82 -3.23
CA ASP A 47 -14.99 3.97 -2.67
C ASP A 47 -14.55 3.41 -1.31
N PHE A 48 -15.20 3.86 -0.25
CA PHE A 48 -15.00 3.40 1.13
C PHE A 48 -15.91 2.22 1.49
N GLY A 49 -16.66 1.67 0.53
CA GLY A 49 -17.64 0.62 0.72
C GLY A 49 -18.95 1.15 1.34
N GLY A 50 -19.96 0.28 1.44
CA GLY A 50 -21.20 0.62 2.17
C GLY A 50 -21.95 1.87 1.65
N LYS A 51 -21.80 2.21 0.36
CA LYS A 51 -22.32 3.43 -0.30
C LYS A 51 -21.63 4.74 0.13
N LYS A 52 -20.43 4.66 0.67
CA LYS A 52 -19.58 5.81 0.98
C LYS A 52 -18.65 6.07 -0.19
N PHE A 53 -18.98 7.06 -1.00
CA PHE A 53 -18.19 7.45 -2.16
C PHE A 53 -17.77 8.92 -2.04
N ALA A 54 -16.53 9.19 -2.40
CA ALA A 54 -15.99 10.54 -2.46
C ALA A 54 -15.41 10.80 -3.84
N ARG A 55 -15.93 11.81 -4.55
CA ARG A 55 -15.36 12.27 -5.82
C ARG A 55 -14.50 13.49 -5.55
N LEU A 56 -13.22 13.42 -5.88
CA LEU A 56 -12.32 14.56 -5.75
C LEU A 56 -12.71 15.67 -6.73
N THR A 57 -12.73 16.91 -6.24
CA THR A 57 -12.96 18.14 -7.03
C THR A 57 -11.70 18.97 -7.22
N ALA A 58 -10.64 18.61 -6.49
CA ALA A 58 -9.27 19.07 -6.71
C ALA A 58 -8.31 17.88 -6.62
N GLU A 59 -7.13 18.04 -7.18
CA GLU A 59 -6.04 17.07 -7.04
C GLU A 59 -5.54 17.04 -5.59
N ALA A 60 -5.40 15.84 -5.02
CA ALA A 60 -4.72 15.66 -3.75
C ALA A 60 -3.21 15.56 -4.01
N ALA A 61 -2.43 16.48 -3.44
CA ALA A 61 -0.98 16.47 -3.53
C ALA A 61 -0.36 15.36 -2.66
N VAL A 62 0.90 15.01 -2.94
CA VAL A 62 1.66 14.07 -2.12
C VAL A 62 1.70 14.56 -0.67
N GLY A 63 1.30 13.71 0.27
CA GLY A 63 1.25 14.03 1.69
C GLY A 63 0.10 14.97 2.11
N ALA A 64 -0.91 15.18 1.27
CA ALA A 64 -2.09 15.96 1.62
C ALA A 64 -2.78 15.40 2.87
N THR A 65 -3.08 16.26 3.85
CA THR A 65 -3.77 15.89 5.10
C THR A 65 -5.29 15.92 4.98
N SER A 66 -5.81 16.35 3.83
CA SER A 66 -7.23 16.30 3.51
C SER A 66 -7.46 16.12 2.02
N LEU A 67 -8.66 15.65 1.65
CA LEU A 67 -9.12 15.53 0.28
C LEU A 67 -10.22 16.55 0.03
N THR A 68 -10.10 17.37 -1.01
CA THR A 68 -11.18 18.24 -1.48
C THR A 68 -12.10 17.45 -2.40
N VAL A 69 -13.37 17.35 -2.02
CA VAL A 69 -14.34 16.47 -2.67
C VAL A 69 -15.64 17.19 -2.99
N ALA A 70 -16.46 16.58 -3.84
CA ALA A 70 -17.85 16.95 -3.97
C ALA A 70 -18.60 16.61 -2.67
N ALA A 71 -19.68 17.35 -2.39
CA ALA A 71 -20.54 17.15 -1.23
C ALA A 71 -20.82 15.65 -0.99
N LEU A 72 -20.47 15.17 0.21
CA LEU A 72 -20.55 13.75 0.54
C LEU A 72 -22.01 13.28 0.62
N PRO A 73 -22.39 12.20 -0.09
CA PRO A 73 -23.75 11.64 0.01
C PRO A 73 -23.96 10.83 1.30
N THR A 74 -22.87 10.36 1.91
CA THR A 74 -22.85 9.56 3.13
C THR A 74 -21.70 10.04 4.00
N ALA A 75 -21.94 10.18 5.30
CA ALA A 75 -20.88 10.54 6.24
C ALA A 75 -19.78 9.47 6.30
N LEU A 76 -18.56 9.94 6.46
CA LEU A 76 -17.37 9.14 6.75
C LEU A 76 -17.01 9.31 8.23
N ILE A 77 -16.63 8.21 8.87
CA ILE A 77 -16.23 8.17 10.28
C ILE A 77 -14.76 7.81 10.39
N GLU A 78 -14.20 7.97 11.60
CA GLU A 78 -12.84 7.55 11.90
C GLU A 78 -12.57 6.12 11.40
N ASP A 79 -11.37 5.93 10.83
CA ASP A 79 -10.87 4.64 10.33
C ASP A 79 -11.63 4.05 9.13
N ASP A 80 -12.61 4.75 8.56
CA ASP A 80 -13.06 4.45 7.20
C ASP A 80 -11.85 4.57 6.27
N SER A 81 -11.53 3.48 5.57
CA SER A 81 -10.37 3.41 4.69
C SER A 81 -10.76 2.99 3.29
N ALA A 82 -10.08 3.56 2.31
CA ALA A 82 -10.27 3.21 0.91
C ALA A 82 -8.93 3.28 0.17
N THR A 83 -8.84 2.49 -0.88
CA THR A 83 -7.65 2.44 -1.72
C THR A 83 -7.97 2.98 -3.10
N TYR A 84 -7.36 4.10 -3.45
CA TYR A 84 -7.23 4.51 -4.84
C TYR A 84 -6.14 3.65 -5.47
N LYS A 85 -6.52 2.75 -6.39
CA LYS A 85 -5.54 1.84 -6.99
C LYS A 85 -4.48 2.57 -7.80
N GLY A 86 -4.82 3.73 -8.38
CA GLY A 86 -4.01 4.45 -9.37
C GLY A 86 -4.37 4.08 -10.81
N VAL A 87 -3.83 4.80 -11.78
CA VAL A 87 -4.07 4.61 -13.23
C VAL A 87 -2.80 4.73 -14.07
N SER A 88 -1.62 4.88 -13.45
CA SER A 88 -0.38 5.18 -14.16
C SER A 88 0.21 4.05 -15.01
N GLY A 89 -0.35 2.83 -14.95
CA GLY A 89 0.12 1.68 -15.73
C GLY A 89 1.44 1.07 -15.26
N ARG A 90 2.06 1.57 -14.18
CA ARG A 90 3.25 0.95 -13.56
C ARG A 90 3.13 0.70 -12.06
N TYR A 91 3.49 -0.50 -11.63
CA TYR A 91 3.70 -0.85 -10.22
C TYR A 91 5.14 -0.50 -9.80
N LEU A 92 5.30 -0.05 -8.56
CA LEU A 92 6.60 0.08 -7.91
C LEU A 92 6.56 -0.70 -6.60
N ILE A 93 7.45 -1.67 -6.48
CA ILE A 93 7.74 -2.37 -5.23
C ILE A 93 9.11 -1.88 -4.76
N PRO A 94 9.18 -0.95 -3.79
CA PRO A 94 10.46 -0.44 -3.30
C PRO A 94 11.34 -1.55 -2.73
N ALA A 95 12.66 -1.40 -2.84
CA ALA A 95 13.62 -2.22 -2.13
C ALA A 95 13.35 -2.21 -0.62
N GLY A 96 13.45 -3.37 0.03
CA GLY A 96 13.13 -3.54 1.44
C GLY A 96 11.62 -3.64 1.73
N THR A 97 10.78 -3.80 0.71
CA THR A 97 9.37 -4.15 0.93
C THR A 97 9.29 -5.57 1.47
N LEU A 98 8.53 -5.77 2.56
CA LEU A 98 8.27 -7.10 3.10
C LEU A 98 7.16 -7.74 2.28
N LEU A 99 7.51 -8.86 1.67
CA LEU A 99 6.67 -9.68 0.82
C LEU A 99 6.30 -10.95 1.57
N GLY A 100 5.08 -11.44 1.33
CA GLY A 100 4.60 -12.65 1.96
C GLY A 100 3.66 -13.45 1.09
N ARG A 101 3.46 -14.71 1.50
CA ARG A 101 2.43 -15.63 1.02
C ARG A 101 2.28 -16.80 1.99
N THR A 102 1.16 -17.51 1.86
CA THR A 102 0.90 -18.79 2.52
C THR A 102 1.54 -19.98 1.79
N TYR A 103 1.69 -21.11 2.47
CA TYR A 103 2.10 -22.36 1.82
C TYR A 103 1.05 -22.85 0.81
N SER A 104 -0.23 -22.62 1.08
CA SER A 104 -1.31 -22.95 0.14
C SER A 104 -1.18 -22.16 -1.17
N GLU A 105 -0.86 -20.87 -1.09
CA GLU A 105 -0.58 -20.02 -2.26
C GLU A 105 0.65 -20.50 -3.01
N ARG A 106 1.74 -20.85 -2.31
CA ARG A 106 2.93 -21.44 -2.96
C ARG A 106 2.57 -22.70 -3.74
N ASP A 107 1.85 -23.62 -3.11
CA ASP A 107 1.52 -24.92 -3.70
C ASP A 107 0.54 -24.76 -4.89
N ALA A 108 -0.25 -23.67 -4.91
CA ALA A 108 -1.07 -23.25 -6.04
C ALA A 108 -0.33 -22.45 -7.12
N GLY A 109 0.95 -22.10 -6.91
CA GLY A 109 1.75 -21.30 -7.83
C GLY A 109 1.49 -19.79 -7.77
N THR A 110 0.79 -19.31 -6.73
CA THR A 110 0.56 -17.88 -6.51
C THR A 110 1.86 -17.16 -6.15
N GLY A 111 2.03 -15.97 -6.72
CA GLY A 111 3.17 -15.10 -6.47
C GLY A 111 3.16 -14.51 -5.05
N PHE A 112 4.26 -13.86 -4.67
CA PHE A 112 4.33 -13.10 -3.43
C PHE A 112 3.54 -11.79 -3.56
N GLY A 113 2.78 -11.45 -2.51
CA GLY A 113 2.11 -10.15 -2.35
C GLY A 113 2.76 -9.31 -1.24
N PRO A 114 2.17 -8.14 -0.91
CA PRO A 114 2.48 -7.44 0.33
C PRO A 114 2.25 -8.36 1.54
N ALA A 115 3.18 -8.36 2.49
CA ALA A 115 3.11 -9.28 3.61
C ALA A 115 1.88 -9.06 4.52
N ASP A 116 1.08 -10.10 4.67
CA ASP A 116 0.13 -10.25 5.77
C ASP A 116 0.83 -10.95 6.94
N VAL A 117 1.33 -10.15 7.88
CA VAL A 117 2.10 -10.65 9.03
C VAL A 117 1.32 -11.57 9.98
N VAL A 118 -0.01 -11.68 9.80
CA VAL A 118 -0.88 -12.56 10.58
C VAL A 118 -1.08 -13.90 9.88
N ASN A 119 -1.30 -13.87 8.56
CA ASN A 119 -1.76 -15.05 7.82
C ASN A 119 -0.69 -15.71 6.95
N ASP A 120 0.38 -15.00 6.57
CA ASP A 120 1.43 -15.56 5.71
C ASP A 120 2.37 -16.51 6.45
N ASP A 121 2.89 -17.50 5.71
CA ASP A 121 3.82 -18.52 6.19
C ASP A 121 5.27 -18.25 5.75
N GLU A 122 5.43 -17.64 4.57
CA GLU A 122 6.72 -17.32 3.95
C GLU A 122 6.87 -15.81 3.84
N PHE A 123 8.05 -15.29 4.22
CA PHE A 123 8.33 -13.85 4.21
C PHE A 123 9.73 -13.57 3.68
N TYR A 124 9.84 -12.52 2.85
CA TYR A 124 11.11 -12.06 2.29
C TYR A 124 11.11 -10.55 2.09
N LEU A 125 12.30 -9.92 2.10
CA LEU A 125 12.46 -8.52 1.69
C LEU A 125 12.88 -8.48 0.21
N SER A 126 12.30 -7.56 -0.56
CA SER A 126 12.83 -7.24 -1.89
C SER A 126 14.21 -6.61 -1.78
N ILE A 127 15.14 -6.97 -2.67
CA ILE A 127 16.51 -6.40 -2.68
C ILE A 127 16.57 -5.11 -3.50
N TYR A 128 15.89 -5.08 -4.64
CA TYR A 128 15.89 -3.95 -5.57
C TYR A 128 14.49 -3.39 -5.75
N ASP A 129 14.43 -2.12 -6.15
CA ASP A 129 13.19 -1.53 -6.65
C ASP A 129 12.74 -2.34 -7.86
N THR A 130 11.55 -2.93 -7.77
CA THR A 130 10.94 -3.64 -8.89
C THR A 130 9.89 -2.73 -9.52
N LEU A 131 10.08 -2.44 -10.80
CA LEU A 131 9.11 -1.75 -11.64
C LEU A 131 8.47 -2.78 -12.56
N ALA A 132 7.13 -2.82 -12.59
CA ALA A 132 6.39 -3.68 -13.49
C ALA A 132 5.34 -2.86 -14.24
N ASP A 133 5.14 -3.14 -15.53
CA ASP A 133 4.20 -2.44 -16.40
C ASP A 133 2.97 -3.32 -16.65
N GLN A 134 1.79 -2.70 -16.80
CA GLN A 134 0.55 -3.41 -17.16
C GLN A 134 0.50 -3.79 -18.64
N ASP A 135 1.09 -2.97 -19.51
CA ASP A 135 0.77 -2.95 -20.94
C ASP A 135 1.35 -4.13 -21.73
N SER A 136 2.06 -5.01 -21.06
CA SER A 136 2.42 -6.31 -21.58
C SER A 136 1.51 -7.35 -20.94
N GLU A 137 0.40 -7.66 -21.62
CA GLU A 137 -0.49 -8.80 -21.31
C GLU A 137 0.31 -10.13 -21.21
N ASP A 138 1.53 -10.19 -21.77
CA ASP A 138 2.46 -11.32 -21.65
C ASP A 138 3.44 -11.25 -20.44
N ASP A 139 3.63 -10.09 -19.79
CA ASP A 139 4.74 -9.85 -18.83
C ASP A 139 4.30 -9.65 -17.37
N MET A 140 2.98 -9.64 -17.08
CA MET A 140 2.53 -9.76 -15.69
C MET A 140 3.00 -11.06 -15.03
N SER A 141 3.41 -12.05 -15.83
CA SER A 141 4.01 -13.32 -15.39
C SER A 141 5.51 -13.24 -15.03
N GLN A 142 6.20 -12.13 -15.31
CA GLN A 142 7.67 -12.03 -15.17
C GLN A 142 8.17 -10.88 -14.29
N ALA A 143 7.34 -10.30 -13.41
CA ALA A 143 7.89 -9.49 -12.32
C ALA A 143 8.70 -10.39 -11.38
N ILE A 144 9.98 -10.59 -11.74
CA ILE A 144 10.99 -11.29 -10.97
C ILE A 144 11.48 -10.29 -9.94
N VAL A 145 11.30 -10.66 -8.69
CA VAL A 145 11.85 -9.94 -7.56
C VAL A 145 12.99 -10.75 -6.99
N ASP A 146 14.11 -10.09 -6.73
CA ASP A 146 15.19 -10.68 -5.96
C ASP A 146 14.86 -10.59 -4.47
N LEU A 147 14.85 -11.76 -3.81
CA LEU A 147 14.47 -11.89 -2.42
C LEU A 147 15.71 -12.01 -1.54
N LEU A 148 15.75 -11.22 -0.47
CA LEU A 148 16.82 -11.28 0.50
C LEU A 148 16.71 -12.55 1.33
N ALA A 149 17.78 -13.33 1.41
CA ALA A 149 17.84 -14.51 2.26
C ALA A 149 17.59 -14.16 3.73
N ARG A 150 16.94 -15.08 4.46
CA ARG A 150 16.67 -14.93 5.90
C ARG A 150 17.96 -14.93 6.73
N ASP A 151 17.86 -14.47 7.98
CA ASP A 151 18.94 -14.45 8.97
C ASP A 151 20.18 -13.60 8.59
N VAL A 152 20.10 -12.79 7.54
CA VAL A 152 21.14 -11.82 7.19
C VAL A 152 20.98 -10.52 7.99
N GLN A 153 22.07 -9.75 8.09
CA GLN A 153 22.06 -8.48 8.80
C GLN A 153 21.47 -7.34 7.97
N ILE A 154 20.50 -6.61 8.51
CA ILE A 154 19.86 -5.46 7.87
C ILE A 154 19.81 -4.23 8.77
N ALA A 155 19.74 -3.05 8.14
CA ALA A 155 19.49 -1.78 8.80
C ALA A 155 17.98 -1.50 8.84
N GLU A 156 17.30 -1.81 9.94
CA GLU A 156 15.84 -1.74 10.01
C GLU A 156 15.32 -0.30 9.81
N ASN A 157 16.05 0.69 10.31
CA ASN A 157 15.71 2.11 10.16
C ASN A 157 15.90 2.66 8.74
N ARG A 158 16.43 1.85 7.83
CA ARG A 158 16.56 2.17 6.39
C ARG A 158 15.50 1.49 5.53
N LEU A 159 14.67 0.62 6.12
CA LEU A 159 13.57 0.01 5.39
C LEU A 159 12.51 1.05 5.04
N PRO A 160 11.86 0.91 3.87
CA PRO A 160 10.78 1.80 3.46
C PRO A 160 9.68 1.81 4.52
N ASN A 161 9.18 3.00 4.83
CA ASN A 161 8.09 3.21 5.79
C ASN A 161 8.34 2.68 7.21
N TRP A 162 9.60 2.41 7.62
CA TRP A 162 9.89 1.87 8.95
C TRP A 162 9.37 2.74 10.10
N SER A 163 9.42 4.06 9.98
CA SER A 163 8.94 4.98 11.01
C SER A 163 7.43 4.83 11.26
N THR A 164 6.65 4.63 10.19
CA THR A 164 5.19 4.49 10.21
C THR A 164 4.71 3.04 10.27
N ALA A 165 5.60 2.06 10.12
CA ALA A 165 5.25 0.65 10.17
C ALA A 165 4.68 0.23 11.54
N THR A 166 3.71 -0.69 11.49
CA THR A 166 3.03 -1.23 12.68
C THR A 166 3.99 -2.01 13.58
N ALA A 167 3.63 -2.17 14.86
CA ALA A 167 4.44 -2.95 15.79
C ALA A 167 4.58 -4.42 15.35
N ALA A 168 3.52 -5.00 14.78
CA ALA A 168 3.52 -6.37 14.26
C ALA A 168 4.47 -6.51 13.05
N TYR A 169 4.47 -5.55 12.13
CA TYR A 169 5.41 -5.53 11.00
C TYR A 169 6.86 -5.49 11.49
N LYS A 170 7.17 -4.58 12.43
CA LYS A 170 8.51 -4.45 12.99
C LYS A 170 8.96 -5.72 13.69
N ALA A 171 8.06 -6.35 14.45
CA ALA A 171 8.34 -7.62 15.13
C ALA A 171 8.64 -8.73 14.12
N LYS A 172 7.85 -8.85 13.04
CA LYS A 172 8.06 -9.85 12.00
C LYS A 172 9.40 -9.67 11.28
N VAL A 173 9.78 -8.44 10.92
CA VAL A 173 11.11 -8.16 10.33
C VAL A 173 12.24 -8.60 11.27
N ARG A 174 12.13 -8.30 12.57
CA ARG A 174 13.13 -8.68 13.58
C ARG A 174 13.17 -10.18 13.89
N GLU A 175 12.07 -10.89 13.64
CA GLU A 175 12.00 -12.35 13.73
C GLU A 175 12.76 -13.03 12.57
N ILE A 176 12.72 -12.44 11.37
CA ILE A 176 13.26 -13.05 10.15
C ILE A 176 14.73 -12.67 9.91
N TYR A 177 15.14 -11.48 10.34
CA TYR A 177 16.45 -10.90 10.02
C TYR A 177 17.22 -10.45 11.26
N GLN A 178 18.55 -10.42 11.15
CA GLN A 178 19.39 -9.81 12.16
C GLN A 178 19.35 -8.28 12.01
N THR A 179 18.65 -7.59 12.89
CA THR A 179 18.45 -6.14 12.76
C THR A 179 19.50 -5.33 13.51
N ARG A 180 19.87 -4.18 12.94
CA ARG A 180 20.63 -3.12 13.62
C ARG A 180 20.05 -1.76 13.31
N VAL A 181 20.30 -0.81 14.20
CA VAL A 181 20.08 0.62 13.96
C VAL A 181 21.43 1.23 13.53
N VAL A 182 21.43 2.02 12.46
CA VAL A 182 22.62 2.71 11.91
C VAL A 182 22.39 4.19 11.75
#